data_AF-R9GMQ3-F1
#
_entry.id   AF-R9GMQ3-F1
#
_cell.length_a   1.000
_cell.length_b   1.000
_cell.length_c   1.000
_cell.angle_alpha   90.00
_cell.angle_beta   90.00
_cell.angle_gamma   90.00
#
_symmetry.space_group_name_H-M   'P 1'
#
loop_
_entity.id
_entity.type
_entity.pdbx_description
1 polymer ?
#
loop_
_entity_poly.entity_id
_entity_poly.type
_entity_poly.pdbx_seq_one_letter_code
_entity_poly.pdbx_strand_id
1 'polypeptide(L)'
;MVDAARINLPSGRAALAVSVYPAESSGKFAWGRSTQYVKASVEYYSAKLMEYPYPVAINVASNVGGMEYPGLVFCGSKARTSALWGVIDHEFGHTWFPMIVGSNERLYPWMDEGLNTFINEFSATSFNEGEYDKVAQNKRRWVSLITDPSFEPIVNSADNIKEKNITYLSYYKPAVALFMLRDYVLGAERFDRAFKLYIDRWAFKHPSPDDFYRTMENASGENLNWFWRGWFLNNWELDQGITGVNYVKNDPLNGVLITVVNLNKMVMPVVIEITTKSGNISRVQLPVEIWQRDASWTFQYPSTEEIATVKVDPDEAYPDINTDNNTWQVKN
;
A
#
# COMPACT_ATOMS: atom_id res chain seq x y z
N MET A 1 10.72 4.25 -35.00
CA MET A 1 9.65 3.26 -35.17
C MET A 1 8.39 3.78 -34.50
N VAL A 2 7.22 3.47 -35.05
CA VAL A 2 5.92 3.82 -34.47
C VAL A 2 5.06 2.56 -34.49
N ASP A 3 4.44 2.25 -33.36
CA ASP A 3 3.50 1.15 -33.19
C ASP A 3 2.24 1.67 -32.46
N ALA A 4 1.07 1.11 -32.77
CA ALA A 4 -0.19 1.60 -32.22
C ALA A 4 -1.24 0.50 -32.07
N ALA A 5 -2.07 0.60 -31.04
CA ALA A 5 -3.14 -0.35 -30.75
C ALA A 5 -4.39 0.36 -30.23
N ARG A 6 -5.56 -0.18 -30.57
CA ARG A 6 -6.84 0.30 -30.04
C ARG A 6 -6.95 0.00 -28.55
N ILE A 7 -7.37 0.99 -27.77
CA ILE A 7 -7.81 0.87 -26.37
C ILE A 7 -9.34 0.81 -26.37
N ASN A 8 -9.92 -0.16 -25.67
CA ASN A 8 -11.36 -0.32 -25.49
C ASN A 8 -11.72 0.13 -24.06
N LEU A 9 -12.47 1.21 -23.95
CA LEU A 9 -12.84 1.79 -22.68
C LEU A 9 -14.20 1.26 -22.19
N PRO A 10 -14.48 1.28 -20.88
CA PRO A 10 -15.72 0.72 -20.30
C PRO A 10 -17.02 1.27 -20.92
N SER A 11 -17.05 2.55 -21.29
CA SER A 11 -18.21 3.18 -21.96
C SER A 11 -18.46 2.68 -23.38
N GLY A 12 -17.58 1.86 -23.95
CA GLY A 12 -17.57 1.49 -25.37
C GLY A 12 -16.83 2.51 -26.25
N ARG A 13 -16.38 3.64 -25.69
CA ARG A 13 -15.48 4.57 -26.39
C ARG A 13 -14.15 3.89 -26.70
N ALA A 14 -13.57 4.25 -27.85
CA ALA A 14 -12.23 3.83 -28.22
C ALA A 14 -11.22 4.96 -28.00
N ALA A 15 -10.02 4.60 -27.56
CA ALA A 15 -8.83 5.45 -27.59
C ALA A 15 -7.69 4.72 -28.34
N LEU A 16 -6.56 5.39 -28.52
CA LEU A 16 -5.40 4.83 -29.23
C LEU A 16 -4.17 4.83 -28.34
N ALA A 17 -3.56 3.67 -28.11
CA ALA A 17 -2.21 3.56 -27.56
C ALA A 17 -1.21 3.74 -28.71
N VAL A 18 -0.19 4.57 -28.52
CA VAL A 18 0.89 4.82 -29.49
C VAL A 18 2.23 4.74 -28.78
N SER A 19 3.19 4.04 -29.38
CA SER A 19 4.58 4.04 -28.92
C SER A 19 5.51 4.54 -30.01
N VAL A 20 6.40 5.46 -29.64
CA VAL A 20 7.42 6.04 -30.52
C VAL A 20 8.79 5.76 -29.94
N TYR A 21 9.63 5.04 -30.68
CA TYR A 21 10.96 4.66 -30.19
C TYR A 21 12.00 4.49 -31.31
N PRO A 22 13.28 4.76 -31.05
CA PRO A 22 14.34 4.61 -32.04
C PRO A 22 14.66 3.12 -32.28
N ALA A 23 15.38 2.81 -33.37
CA ALA A 23 15.67 1.42 -33.75
C ALA A 23 16.48 0.69 -32.67
N GLU A 24 17.32 1.42 -31.94
CA GLU A 24 18.18 0.99 -30.84
C GLU A 24 17.38 0.52 -29.61
N SER A 25 16.16 1.02 -29.45
CA SER A 25 15.23 0.62 -28.39
C SER A 25 14.37 -0.59 -28.77
N SER A 26 14.40 -1.01 -30.05
CA SER A 26 13.58 -2.09 -30.56
C SER A 26 13.92 -3.46 -29.96
N GLY A 27 12.97 -4.38 -30.04
CA GLY A 27 13.13 -5.78 -29.65
C GLY A 27 12.08 -6.27 -28.67
N LYS A 28 11.80 -7.57 -28.70
CA LYS A 28 10.76 -8.24 -27.88
C LYS A 28 10.95 -8.06 -26.37
N PHE A 29 12.20 -7.92 -25.92
CA PHE A 29 12.55 -7.71 -24.51
C PHE A 29 12.78 -6.22 -24.16
N ALA A 30 12.59 -5.33 -25.13
CA ALA A 30 12.71 -3.88 -25.01
C ALA A 30 11.40 -3.23 -25.50
N TRP A 31 11.46 -2.13 -26.25
CA TRP A 31 10.29 -1.33 -26.62
C TRP A 31 9.32 -1.99 -27.60
N GLY A 32 9.63 -3.19 -28.12
CA GLY A 32 8.73 -3.95 -29.00
C GLY A 32 7.41 -4.37 -28.35
N ARG A 33 7.25 -4.21 -27.03
CA ARG A 33 5.99 -4.43 -26.29
C ARG A 33 5.39 -3.16 -25.69
N SER A 34 5.98 -2.00 -25.97
CA SER A 34 5.58 -0.73 -25.34
C SER A 34 4.09 -0.45 -25.54
N THR A 35 3.56 -0.60 -26.76
CA THR A 35 2.13 -0.34 -27.06
C THR A 35 1.20 -1.31 -26.34
N GLN A 36 1.61 -2.57 -26.15
CA GLN A 36 0.87 -3.54 -25.35
C GLN A 36 0.79 -3.06 -23.90
N TYR A 37 1.88 -2.55 -23.33
CA TYR A 37 1.94 -2.10 -21.95
C TYR A 37 1.08 -0.84 -21.76
N VAL A 38 1.20 0.15 -22.64
CA VAL A 38 0.35 1.36 -22.63
C VAL A 38 -1.13 0.97 -22.68
N LYS A 39 -1.51 0.10 -23.62
CA LYS A 39 -2.90 -0.38 -23.73
C LYS A 39 -3.36 -1.07 -22.45
N ALA A 40 -2.57 -1.99 -21.91
CA ALA A 40 -2.94 -2.75 -20.73
C ALA A 40 -3.12 -1.86 -19.49
N SER A 41 -2.18 -0.96 -19.20
CA SER A 41 -2.27 -0.02 -18.09
C SER A 41 -3.51 0.88 -18.22
N VAL A 42 -3.73 1.48 -19.39
CA VAL A 42 -4.87 2.38 -19.60
C VAL A 42 -6.21 1.64 -19.48
N GLU A 43 -6.34 0.44 -20.07
CA GLU A 43 -7.58 -0.34 -19.96
C GLU A 43 -7.83 -0.79 -18.52
N TYR A 44 -6.78 -1.24 -17.82
CA TYR A 44 -6.88 -1.69 -16.43
C TYR A 44 -7.39 -0.59 -15.51
N TYR A 45 -6.71 0.55 -15.47
CA TYR A 45 -7.09 1.66 -14.61
C TYR A 45 -8.44 2.27 -15.01
N SER A 46 -8.76 2.31 -16.30
CA SER A 46 -10.08 2.76 -16.79
C SER A 46 -11.22 1.90 -16.25
N ALA A 47 -11.02 0.59 -16.20
CA ALA A 47 -12.03 -0.34 -15.70
C ALA A 47 -12.18 -0.29 -14.17
N LYS A 48 -11.08 -0.07 -13.44
CA LYS A 48 -11.07 -0.11 -11.97
C LYS A 48 -11.45 1.22 -11.34
N LEU A 49 -10.87 2.31 -11.84
CA LEU A 49 -10.92 3.63 -11.22
C LEU A 49 -11.92 4.52 -11.94
N MET A 50 -11.48 5.17 -13.02
CA MET A 50 -12.25 6.11 -13.83
C MET A 50 -11.75 6.05 -15.28
N GLU A 51 -12.63 6.22 -16.25
CA GLU A 51 -12.28 6.07 -17.67
C GLU A 51 -11.25 7.11 -18.15
N TYR A 52 -10.20 6.66 -18.85
CA TYR A 52 -9.15 7.50 -19.43
C TYR A 52 -9.70 8.61 -20.32
N PRO A 53 -9.46 9.91 -20.04
CA PRO A 53 -10.22 10.99 -20.66
C PRO A 53 -9.73 11.37 -22.06
N TYR A 54 -8.51 11.01 -22.45
CA TYR A 54 -7.90 11.45 -23.71
C TYR A 54 -8.21 10.48 -24.88
N PRO A 55 -8.19 10.97 -26.14
CA PRO A 55 -8.40 10.12 -27.31
C PRO A 55 -7.18 9.26 -27.66
N VAL A 56 -5.98 9.67 -27.22
CA VAL A 56 -4.71 9.01 -27.55
C VAL A 56 -3.81 9.02 -26.30
N ALA A 57 -3.14 7.90 -26.06
CA ALA A 57 -2.13 7.67 -25.04
C ALA A 57 -0.79 7.41 -25.74
N ILE A 58 0.14 8.36 -25.69
CA ILE A 58 1.40 8.32 -26.44
C ILE A 58 2.56 8.06 -25.48
N ASN A 59 3.37 7.05 -25.75
CA ASN A 59 4.62 6.78 -25.04
C ASN A 59 5.83 7.03 -25.95
N VAL A 60 6.80 7.80 -25.47
CA VAL A 60 7.99 8.17 -26.23
C VAL A 60 9.25 7.69 -25.52
N ALA A 61 10.08 6.93 -26.23
CA ALA A 61 11.39 6.55 -25.75
C ALA A 61 12.29 7.79 -25.65
N SER A 62 12.80 8.04 -24.45
CA SER A 62 13.50 9.26 -24.09
C SER A 62 14.78 8.98 -23.29
N ASN A 63 15.52 10.04 -22.97
CA ASN A 63 16.70 10.01 -22.11
C ASN A 63 16.38 10.24 -20.62
N VAL A 64 15.12 10.54 -20.28
CA VAL A 64 14.63 10.63 -18.89
C VAL A 64 14.23 9.26 -18.35
N GLY A 65 14.12 9.13 -17.03
CA GLY A 65 13.63 7.90 -16.39
C GLY A 65 12.15 7.67 -16.72
N GLY A 66 11.32 8.63 -16.33
CA GLY A 66 9.88 8.72 -16.52
C GLY A 66 9.47 10.19 -16.55
N MET A 67 8.34 10.51 -17.17
CA MET A 67 7.72 11.83 -17.20
C MET A 67 6.32 11.73 -17.81
N GLU A 68 5.32 12.31 -17.15
CA GLU A 68 3.94 11.84 -17.15
C GLU A 68 2.91 12.83 -17.73
N TYR A 69 3.31 13.67 -18.69
CA TYR A 69 2.39 14.69 -19.23
C TYR A 69 1.04 14.08 -19.70
N PRO A 70 -0.07 14.81 -19.57
CA PRO A 70 -1.38 14.28 -19.92
C PRO A 70 -1.46 13.81 -21.38
N GLY A 71 -1.64 12.50 -21.58
CA GLY A 71 -1.72 11.89 -22.91
C GLY A 71 -0.37 11.68 -23.62
N LEU A 72 0.74 12.15 -23.05
CA LEU A 72 2.08 12.05 -23.63
C LEU A 72 3.12 11.75 -22.54
N VAL A 73 3.52 10.50 -22.46
CA VAL A 73 4.48 9.98 -21.50
C VAL A 73 5.86 9.82 -22.15
N PHE A 74 6.92 10.08 -21.40
CA PHE A 74 8.29 9.78 -21.79
C PHE A 74 8.90 8.74 -20.84
N CYS A 75 9.37 7.62 -21.37
CA CYS A 75 10.07 6.61 -20.58
C CYS A 75 11.50 6.38 -21.09
N GLY A 76 12.36 5.88 -20.20
CA GLY A 76 13.74 5.56 -20.54
C GLY A 76 13.88 4.63 -21.77
N SER A 77 14.54 5.11 -22.82
CA SER A 77 14.79 4.40 -24.08
C SER A 77 15.56 3.08 -23.93
N LYS A 78 16.27 2.89 -22.80
CA LYS A 78 17.02 1.69 -22.47
C LYS A 78 16.28 0.71 -21.57
N ALA A 79 15.07 1.05 -21.10
CA ALA A 79 14.26 0.18 -20.25
C ALA A 79 13.89 -1.12 -20.99
N ARG A 80 13.88 -2.23 -20.25
CA ARG A 80 13.68 -3.58 -20.76
C ARG A 80 12.79 -4.38 -19.83
N THR A 81 12.08 -5.37 -20.39
CA THR A 81 11.30 -6.37 -19.64
C THR A 81 10.45 -5.75 -18.52
N SER A 82 10.64 -6.18 -17.26
CA SER A 82 9.87 -5.72 -16.11
C SER A 82 10.17 -4.27 -15.72
N ALA A 83 11.35 -3.73 -16.07
CA ALA A 83 11.65 -2.32 -15.88
C ALA A 83 10.89 -1.45 -16.88
N LEU A 84 10.74 -1.92 -18.13
CA LEU A 84 9.92 -1.23 -19.13
C LEU A 84 8.43 -1.26 -18.77
N TRP A 85 7.92 -2.41 -18.32
CA TRP A 85 6.56 -2.50 -17.80
C TRP A 85 6.36 -1.53 -16.64
N GLY A 86 7.22 -1.61 -15.61
CA GLY A 86 7.08 -0.82 -14.40
C GLY A 86 7.07 0.68 -14.67
N VAL A 87 7.97 1.19 -15.52
CA VAL A 87 7.98 2.62 -15.84
C VAL A 87 6.76 3.02 -16.67
N ILE A 88 6.36 2.25 -17.69
CA ILE A 88 5.18 2.60 -18.49
C ILE A 88 3.92 2.60 -17.64
N ASP A 89 3.76 1.58 -16.79
CA ASP A 89 2.59 1.46 -15.92
C ASP A 89 2.52 2.59 -14.89
N HIS A 90 3.65 2.95 -14.29
CA HIS A 90 3.79 4.09 -13.38
C HIS A 90 3.42 5.39 -14.09
N GLU A 91 4.09 5.70 -15.20
CA GLU A 91 3.88 6.97 -15.90
C GLU A 91 2.45 7.14 -16.45
N PHE A 92 1.81 6.06 -16.93
CA PHE A 92 0.41 6.16 -17.37
C PHE A 92 -0.58 6.16 -16.20
N GLY A 93 -0.23 5.52 -15.07
CA GLY A 93 -0.97 5.60 -13.83
C GLY A 93 -1.14 7.05 -13.35
N HIS A 94 -0.18 7.93 -13.68
CA HIS A 94 -0.30 9.35 -13.38
C HIS A 94 -1.45 10.07 -14.09
N THR A 95 -2.09 9.43 -15.07
CA THR A 95 -3.37 9.93 -15.60
C THR A 95 -4.43 10.08 -14.49
N TRP A 96 -4.42 9.20 -13.47
CA TRP A 96 -5.34 9.30 -12.34
C TRP A 96 -4.82 10.23 -11.24
N PHE A 97 -3.52 10.16 -10.94
CA PHE A 97 -2.85 10.99 -9.93
C PHE A 97 -1.56 11.58 -10.52
N PRO A 98 -1.47 12.87 -10.86
CA PRO A 98 -2.37 13.93 -10.47
C PRO A 98 -3.33 14.38 -11.60
N MET A 99 -3.31 13.79 -12.79
CA MET A 99 -3.95 14.47 -13.95
C MET A 99 -5.48 14.54 -13.86
N ILE A 100 -6.15 13.48 -13.37
CA ILE A 100 -7.58 13.51 -13.05
C ILE A 100 -7.78 14.07 -11.65
N VAL A 101 -7.04 13.62 -10.65
CA VAL A 101 -7.14 14.10 -9.27
C VAL A 101 -5.94 15.03 -8.97
N GLY A 102 -6.12 16.33 -9.20
CA GLY A 102 -5.07 17.35 -9.23
C GLY A 102 -4.40 17.69 -7.90
N SER A 103 -3.59 16.79 -7.35
CA SER A 103 -2.78 17.08 -6.17
C SER A 103 -1.68 18.10 -6.45
N ASN A 104 -1.26 18.83 -5.41
CA ASN A 104 -0.11 19.73 -5.48
C ASN A 104 1.17 18.95 -5.18
N GLU A 105 1.86 18.47 -6.22
CA GLU A 105 3.09 17.66 -6.12
C GLU A 105 4.20 18.34 -5.29
N ARG A 106 4.28 19.69 -5.29
CA ARG A 106 5.34 20.41 -4.58
C ARG A 106 5.10 20.42 -3.07
N LEU A 107 3.83 20.53 -2.67
CA LEU A 107 3.44 20.52 -1.26
C LEU A 107 3.21 19.11 -0.72
N TYR A 108 2.70 18.20 -1.53
CA TYR A 108 2.28 16.85 -1.13
C TYR A 108 2.69 15.82 -2.19
N PRO A 109 4.00 15.60 -2.41
CA PRO A 109 4.50 14.70 -3.45
C PRO A 109 3.98 13.26 -3.28
N TRP A 110 3.70 12.85 -2.03
CA TRP A 110 3.14 11.53 -1.73
C TRP A 110 1.73 11.29 -2.30
N MET A 111 0.92 12.35 -2.47
CA MET A 111 -0.43 12.21 -3.03
C MET A 111 -0.38 11.87 -4.52
N ASP A 112 0.71 12.25 -5.16
CA ASP A 112 0.96 11.92 -6.54
C ASP A 112 1.58 10.52 -6.60
N GLU A 113 2.83 10.44 -6.13
CA GLU A 113 3.69 9.28 -6.32
C GLU A 113 3.26 8.07 -5.49
N GLY A 114 2.75 8.29 -4.28
CA GLY A 114 2.35 7.23 -3.36
C GLY A 114 1.01 6.62 -3.74
N LEU A 115 0.05 7.44 -4.16
CA LEU A 115 -1.23 6.93 -4.68
C LEU A 115 -1.02 6.18 -5.99
N ASN A 116 -0.17 6.69 -6.88
CA ASN A 116 0.18 6.02 -8.13
C ASN A 116 0.91 4.69 -7.88
N THR A 117 1.95 4.70 -7.05
CA THR A 117 2.70 3.49 -6.66
C THR A 117 1.77 2.42 -6.07
N PHE A 118 0.78 2.81 -5.26
CA PHE A 118 -0.20 1.90 -4.69
C PHE A 118 -1.07 1.21 -5.77
N ILE A 119 -1.55 1.94 -6.77
CA ILE A 119 -2.41 1.34 -7.81
C ILE A 119 -1.61 0.46 -8.80
N ASN A 120 -0.31 0.72 -8.99
CA ASN A 120 0.54 -0.03 -9.93
C ASN A 120 0.66 -1.51 -9.59
N GLU A 121 0.63 -1.87 -8.30
CA GLU A 121 0.76 -3.28 -7.92
C GLU A 121 -0.38 -4.13 -8.50
N PHE A 122 -1.61 -3.63 -8.43
CA PHE A 122 -2.76 -4.39 -8.91
C PHE A 122 -2.78 -4.49 -10.44
N SER A 123 -2.19 -3.52 -11.14
CA SER A 123 -1.97 -3.59 -12.58
C SER A 123 -0.95 -4.68 -12.92
N ALA A 124 0.17 -4.73 -12.19
CA ALA A 124 1.21 -5.74 -12.37
C ALA A 124 0.71 -7.17 -12.14
N THR A 125 -0.09 -7.40 -11.08
CA THR A 125 -0.75 -8.69 -10.82
C THR A 125 -1.75 -9.06 -11.92
N SER A 126 -2.46 -8.08 -12.49
CA SER A 126 -3.46 -8.32 -13.54
C SER A 126 -2.85 -8.58 -14.92
N PHE A 127 -1.65 -8.08 -15.17
CA PHE A 127 -1.06 -8.13 -16.50
C PHE A 127 -0.53 -9.52 -16.85
N ASN A 128 -1.04 -10.10 -17.94
CA ASN A 128 -0.61 -11.40 -18.49
C ASN A 128 -0.42 -12.49 -17.42
N GLU A 129 -1.46 -12.71 -16.59
CA GLU A 129 -1.44 -13.72 -15.52
C GLU A 129 -0.30 -13.50 -14.50
N GLY A 130 0.01 -12.23 -14.20
CA GLY A 130 1.01 -11.85 -13.22
C GLY A 130 2.44 -11.89 -13.75
N GLU A 131 2.65 -11.64 -15.05
CA GLU A 131 3.99 -11.68 -15.69
C GLU A 131 5.03 -10.81 -14.95
N TYR A 132 4.58 -9.72 -14.32
CA TYR A 132 5.41 -8.78 -13.57
C TYR A 132 4.99 -8.58 -12.12
N ASP A 133 4.17 -9.48 -11.57
CA ASP A 133 3.78 -9.47 -10.16
C ASP A 133 5.03 -9.62 -9.29
N LYS A 134 5.33 -8.59 -8.49
CA LYS A 134 6.48 -8.57 -7.58
C LYS A 134 6.04 -8.64 -6.12
N VAL A 135 4.79 -8.28 -5.75
CA VAL A 135 4.31 -8.34 -4.36
C VAL A 135 4.12 -9.75 -3.85
N ALA A 136 3.96 -10.75 -4.73
CA ALA A 136 4.02 -12.15 -4.31
C ALA A 136 5.35 -12.52 -3.60
N GLN A 137 6.44 -11.76 -3.75
CA GLN A 137 7.78 -12.25 -3.39
C GLN A 137 8.45 -11.64 -2.16
N ASN A 138 8.04 -10.49 -1.58
CA ASN A 138 8.77 -9.97 -0.40
C ASN A 138 8.07 -8.89 0.46
N LYS A 139 6.97 -9.22 1.15
CA LYS A 139 6.31 -8.31 2.11
C LYS A 139 7.25 -7.77 3.21
N ARG A 140 8.20 -8.58 3.70
CA ARG A 140 9.18 -8.14 4.71
C ARG A 140 10.20 -7.13 4.20
N ARG A 141 10.58 -7.18 2.91
CA ARG A 141 11.43 -6.15 2.31
C ARG A 141 10.74 -4.79 2.33
N TRP A 142 9.42 -4.74 2.22
CA TRP A 142 8.70 -3.47 2.29
C TRP A 142 8.82 -2.82 3.67
N VAL A 143 8.72 -3.61 4.74
CA VAL A 143 8.90 -3.13 6.14
C VAL A 143 10.25 -2.44 6.31
N SER A 144 11.35 -3.07 5.92
CA SER A 144 12.69 -2.49 6.10
C SER A 144 12.94 -1.23 5.26
N LEU A 145 12.16 -1.00 4.21
CA LEU A 145 12.25 0.21 3.38
C LEU A 145 11.50 1.40 4.01
N ILE A 146 10.69 1.19 5.05
CA ILE A 146 9.77 2.22 5.56
C ILE A 146 9.93 2.54 7.05
N THR A 147 10.65 1.71 7.82
CA THR A 147 10.81 1.84 9.28
C THR A 147 12.03 2.63 9.74
N ASP A 148 12.74 3.33 8.86
CA ASP A 148 13.88 4.17 9.28
C ASP A 148 13.37 5.33 10.19
N PRO A 149 13.79 5.39 11.47
CA PRO A 149 13.32 6.42 12.40
C PRO A 149 13.83 7.82 12.05
N SER A 150 14.83 7.94 11.16
CA SER A 150 15.38 9.21 10.69
C SER A 150 14.58 9.86 9.56
N PHE A 151 13.57 9.16 9.02
CA PHE A 151 12.68 9.71 8.01
C PHE A 151 11.84 10.88 8.53
N GLU A 152 11.69 11.90 7.69
CA GLU A 152 10.72 12.97 7.87
C GLU A 152 9.27 12.43 7.75
N PRO A 153 8.26 13.15 8.25
CA PRO A 153 6.86 12.83 7.98
C PRO A 153 6.53 12.85 6.47
N ILE A 154 5.65 11.94 6.03
CA ILE A 154 5.21 11.81 4.63
C ILE A 154 4.58 13.12 4.11
N VAL A 155 3.89 13.86 4.98
CA VAL A 155 3.18 15.09 4.61
C VAL A 155 4.08 16.30 4.33
N ASN A 156 5.40 16.17 4.49
CA ASN A 156 6.32 17.25 4.16
C ASN A 156 6.29 17.59 2.67
N SER A 157 6.48 18.87 2.36
CA SER A 157 6.71 19.34 1.00
C SER A 157 8.03 18.84 0.44
N ALA A 158 8.13 18.76 -0.88
CA ALA A 158 9.28 18.18 -1.57
C ALA A 158 10.61 18.89 -1.22
N ASP A 159 10.58 20.20 -0.99
CA ASP A 159 11.74 21.01 -0.58
C ASP A 159 12.15 20.82 0.89
N ASN A 160 11.28 20.23 1.71
CA ASN A 160 11.52 19.92 3.13
C ASN A 160 11.82 18.44 3.39
N ILE A 161 11.99 17.63 2.33
CA ILE A 161 12.43 16.24 2.43
C ILE A 161 13.92 16.17 2.05
N LYS A 162 14.71 15.44 2.84
CA LYS A 162 16.11 15.16 2.46
C LYS A 162 16.11 14.37 1.15
N GLU A 163 16.95 14.78 0.20
CA GLU A 163 17.01 14.17 -1.14
C GLU A 163 17.08 12.63 -1.11
N LYS A 164 17.93 12.07 -0.23
CA LYS A 164 18.06 10.61 -0.04
C LYS A 164 16.78 9.90 0.43
N ASN A 165 15.83 10.63 1.00
CA ASN A 165 14.57 10.13 1.56
C ASN A 165 13.38 10.33 0.61
N ILE A 166 13.51 11.15 -0.46
CA ILE A 166 12.39 11.51 -1.37
C ILE A 166 11.70 10.26 -1.92
N THR A 167 12.46 9.29 -2.43
CA THR A 167 11.90 8.05 -3.00
C THR A 167 11.09 7.28 -1.95
N TYR A 168 11.58 7.20 -0.71
CA TYR A 168 10.89 6.46 0.34
C TYR A 168 9.62 7.17 0.81
N LEU A 169 9.68 8.48 1.01
CA LEU A 169 8.59 9.26 1.57
C LEU A 169 7.52 9.66 0.56
N SER A 170 7.87 9.79 -0.71
CA SER A 170 6.91 10.14 -1.76
C SER A 170 6.28 8.89 -2.38
N TYR A 171 6.99 7.75 -2.46
CA TYR A 171 6.53 6.56 -3.19
C TYR A 171 6.24 5.39 -2.25
N TYR A 172 7.27 4.84 -1.63
CA TYR A 172 7.19 3.52 -1.01
C TYR A 172 6.40 3.51 0.30
N LYS A 173 6.74 4.40 1.23
CA LYS A 173 6.07 4.46 2.53
C LYS A 173 4.58 4.78 2.44
N PRO A 174 4.12 5.78 1.66
CA PRO A 174 2.69 6.00 1.48
C PRO A 174 1.99 4.81 0.80
N ALA A 175 2.60 4.18 -0.20
CA ALA A 175 2.01 2.99 -0.83
C ALA A 175 1.88 1.82 0.15
N VAL A 176 2.92 1.53 0.93
CA VAL A 176 2.87 0.50 1.98
C VAL A 176 1.81 0.85 3.01
N ALA A 177 1.72 2.09 3.49
CA ALA A 177 0.67 2.51 4.40
C ALA A 177 -0.72 2.20 3.81
N LEU A 178 -0.97 2.49 2.53
CA LEU A 178 -2.24 2.20 1.90
C LEU A 178 -2.53 0.70 1.76
N PHE A 179 -1.53 -0.13 1.47
CA PHE A 179 -1.67 -1.59 1.55
C PHE A 179 -2.02 -2.04 2.96
N MET A 180 -1.40 -1.47 4.00
CA MET A 180 -1.70 -1.79 5.39
C MET A 180 -3.13 -1.42 5.77
N LEU A 181 -3.55 -0.22 5.37
CA LEU A 181 -4.91 0.26 5.58
C LEU A 181 -5.94 -0.62 4.86
N ARG A 182 -5.63 -1.04 3.62
CA ARG A 182 -6.51 -1.89 2.82
C ARG A 182 -6.61 -3.31 3.35
N ASP A 183 -5.47 -3.96 3.60
CA ASP A 183 -5.45 -5.41 3.80
C ASP A 183 -5.63 -5.81 5.27
N TYR A 184 -5.26 -4.94 6.22
CA TYR A 184 -5.26 -5.29 7.65
C TYR A 184 -6.11 -4.39 8.55
N VAL A 185 -6.63 -3.27 8.05
CA VAL A 185 -7.45 -2.34 8.84
C VAL A 185 -8.89 -2.29 8.32
N LEU A 186 -9.08 -1.91 7.05
CA LEU A 186 -10.41 -1.74 6.46
C LEU A 186 -10.93 -3.00 5.78
N GLY A 187 -10.04 -3.83 5.25
CA GLY A 187 -10.39 -4.85 4.27
C GLY A 187 -10.61 -4.25 2.86
N ALA A 188 -10.29 -5.06 1.84
CA ALA A 188 -10.33 -4.69 0.43
C ALA A 188 -11.64 -4.00 0.00
N GLU A 189 -12.80 -4.57 0.36
CA GLU A 189 -14.09 -4.05 -0.11
C GLU A 189 -14.36 -2.62 0.39
N ARG A 190 -14.11 -2.35 1.68
CA ARG A 190 -14.36 -1.04 2.29
C ARG A 190 -13.36 -0.01 1.79
N PHE A 191 -12.09 -0.40 1.70
CA PHE A 191 -11.04 0.45 1.17
C PHE A 191 -11.28 0.80 -0.30
N ASP A 192 -11.50 -0.19 -1.17
CA ASP A 192 -11.60 0.01 -2.62
C ASP A 192 -12.80 0.90 -2.96
N ARG A 193 -13.92 0.72 -2.25
CA ARG A 193 -15.09 1.60 -2.35
C ARG A 193 -14.76 3.04 -1.93
N ALA A 194 -14.07 3.22 -0.81
CA ALA A 194 -13.70 4.53 -0.29
C ALA A 194 -12.70 5.26 -1.21
N PHE A 195 -11.71 4.53 -1.70
CA PHE A 195 -10.69 5.02 -2.61
C PHE A 195 -11.29 5.43 -3.96
N LYS A 196 -12.20 4.60 -4.52
CA LYS A 196 -12.94 4.97 -5.73
C LYS A 196 -13.80 6.22 -5.52
N LEU A 197 -14.48 6.34 -4.37
CA LEU A 197 -15.27 7.53 -4.07
C LEU A 197 -14.41 8.80 -3.94
N TYR A 198 -13.16 8.69 -3.47
CA TYR A 198 -12.21 9.81 -3.48
C TYR A 198 -11.93 10.28 -4.91
N ILE A 199 -11.62 9.36 -5.82
CA ILE A 199 -11.41 9.69 -7.23
C ILE A 199 -12.66 10.33 -7.83
N ASP A 200 -13.85 9.77 -7.61
CA ASP A 200 -15.10 10.31 -8.13
C ASP A 200 -15.42 11.72 -7.60
N ARG A 201 -15.15 12.00 -6.31
CA ARG A 201 -15.40 13.32 -5.70
C ARG A 201 -14.44 14.39 -6.22
N TRP A 202 -13.19 14.01 -6.46
CA TRP A 202 -12.08 14.93 -6.70
C TRP A 202 -11.56 14.92 -8.13
N ALA A 203 -12.18 14.15 -9.02
CA ALA A 203 -11.94 14.24 -10.45
C ALA A 203 -12.08 15.69 -10.95
N PHE A 204 -11.04 16.14 -11.64
CA PHE A 204 -10.85 17.47 -12.20
C PHE A 204 -10.88 18.60 -11.16
N LYS A 205 -10.47 18.31 -9.92
CA LYS A 205 -10.33 19.26 -8.80
C LYS A 205 -8.95 19.13 -8.16
N HIS A 206 -8.68 19.98 -7.16
CA HIS A 206 -7.40 20.03 -6.46
C HIS A 206 -7.57 19.71 -4.96
N PRO A 207 -7.61 18.43 -4.57
CA PRO A 207 -7.73 18.04 -3.16
C PRO A 207 -6.44 18.32 -2.38
N SER A 208 -6.61 18.60 -1.10
CA SER A 208 -5.57 18.55 -0.08
C SER A 208 -5.50 17.15 0.57
N PRO A 209 -4.46 16.83 1.37
CA PRO A 209 -4.42 15.61 2.17
C PRO A 209 -5.68 15.37 3.01
N ASP A 210 -6.21 16.43 3.62
CA ASP A 210 -7.41 16.37 4.44
C ASP A 210 -8.63 15.86 3.67
N ASP A 211 -8.73 16.19 2.38
CA ASP A 211 -9.83 15.76 1.53
C ASP A 211 -9.78 14.26 1.22
N PHE A 212 -8.56 13.73 1.09
CA PHE A 212 -8.31 12.30 1.00
C PHE A 212 -8.67 11.60 2.32
N TYR A 213 -8.10 12.05 3.45
CA TYR A 213 -8.34 11.46 4.77
C TYR A 213 -9.83 11.43 5.12
N ARG A 214 -10.53 12.57 4.98
CA ARG A 214 -11.97 12.66 5.25
C ARG A 214 -12.79 11.80 4.30
N THR A 215 -12.39 11.63 3.04
CA THR A 215 -13.13 10.75 2.13
C THR A 215 -12.97 9.30 2.53
N MET A 216 -11.75 8.86 2.84
CA MET A 216 -11.47 7.51 3.30
C MET A 216 -12.24 7.17 4.58
N GLU A 217 -12.25 8.06 5.57
CA GLU A 217 -13.00 7.89 6.82
C GLU A 217 -14.52 7.85 6.59
N ASN A 218 -15.08 8.86 5.91
CA ASN A 218 -16.53 8.94 5.70
C ASN A 218 -17.09 7.75 4.89
N ALA A 219 -16.34 7.27 3.90
CA ALA A 219 -16.79 6.21 3.00
C ALA A 219 -16.56 4.81 3.57
N SER A 220 -15.52 4.63 4.40
CA SER A 220 -15.28 3.38 5.11
C SER A 220 -16.17 3.25 6.34
N GLY A 221 -16.51 4.36 6.99
CA GLY A 221 -17.22 4.39 8.27
C GLY A 221 -16.31 4.15 9.47
N GLU A 222 -14.99 4.26 9.31
CA GLU A 222 -14.00 4.13 10.40
C GLU A 222 -13.37 5.48 10.78
N ASN A 223 -13.00 5.60 12.05
CA ASN A 223 -12.10 6.66 12.50
C ASN A 223 -10.65 6.23 12.23
N LEU A 224 -10.00 6.91 11.28
CA LEU A 224 -8.63 6.60 10.84
C LEU A 224 -7.61 7.65 11.31
N ASN A 225 -8.00 8.54 12.23
CA ASN A 225 -7.11 9.60 12.73
C ASN A 225 -5.81 9.04 13.33
N TRP A 226 -5.88 7.90 14.02
CA TRP A 226 -4.71 7.22 14.57
C TRP A 226 -3.76 6.75 13.46
N PHE A 227 -4.32 6.29 12.33
CA PHE A 227 -3.58 5.79 11.18
C PHE A 227 -2.87 6.94 10.48
N TRP A 228 -3.59 8.01 10.11
CA TRP A 228 -2.99 9.19 9.48
C TRP A 228 -1.94 9.84 10.39
N ARG A 229 -2.22 9.91 11.70
CA ARG A 229 -1.29 10.50 12.66
C ARG A 229 0.00 9.72 12.79
N GLY A 230 -0.06 8.40 12.86
CA GLY A 230 1.12 7.54 13.02
C GLY A 230 1.96 7.42 11.75
N TRP A 231 1.30 7.26 10.60
CA TRP A 231 1.94 6.97 9.32
C TRP A 231 2.31 8.22 8.51
N PHE A 232 1.43 9.21 8.46
CA PHE A 232 1.57 10.35 7.54
C PHE A 232 2.05 11.62 8.24
N LEU A 233 1.37 12.01 9.32
CA LEU A 233 1.68 13.23 10.07
C LEU A 233 2.92 13.09 10.97
N ASN A 234 3.31 11.85 11.27
CA ASN A 234 4.51 11.52 12.02
C ASN A 234 5.22 10.33 11.37
N ASN A 235 6.45 10.08 11.83
CA ASN A 235 7.18 8.85 11.56
C ASN A 235 7.27 8.04 12.86
N TRP A 236 6.14 7.52 13.35
CA TRP A 236 6.13 6.73 14.58
C TRP A 236 6.47 5.27 14.31
N GLU A 237 7.13 4.63 15.27
CA GLU A 237 7.44 3.20 15.23
C GLU A 237 6.36 2.38 15.95
N LEU A 238 6.13 1.16 15.49
CA LEU A 238 5.26 0.17 16.10
C LEU A 238 6.11 -0.84 16.88
N ASP A 239 5.73 -1.12 18.12
CA ASP A 239 6.31 -2.18 18.95
C ASP A 239 5.17 -2.76 19.80
N GLN A 240 4.66 -3.93 19.41
CA GLN A 240 3.60 -4.66 20.08
C GLN A 240 4.13 -5.99 20.61
N GLY A 241 3.86 -6.27 21.88
CA GLY A 241 4.40 -7.46 22.53
C GLY A 241 3.43 -8.13 23.48
N ILE A 242 3.86 -9.30 24.00
CA ILE A 242 3.15 -10.04 25.04
C ILE A 242 3.92 -9.91 26.34
N THR A 243 3.26 -9.42 27.38
CA THR A 243 3.88 -9.23 28.71
C THR A 243 3.34 -10.17 29.77
N GLY A 244 2.20 -10.84 29.52
CA GLY A 244 1.61 -11.73 30.52
C GLY A 244 0.69 -12.78 29.94
N VAL A 245 0.85 -14.01 30.40
CA VAL A 245 -0.07 -15.14 30.15
C VAL A 245 -0.26 -15.85 31.50
N ASN A 246 -1.40 -15.59 32.16
CA ASN A 246 -1.66 -16.03 33.52
C ASN A 246 -3.01 -16.77 33.59
N TYR A 247 -3.03 -18.00 34.12
CA TYR A 247 -4.29 -18.72 34.29
C TYR A 247 -5.17 -18.10 35.36
N VAL A 248 -6.47 -18.06 35.10
CA VAL A 248 -7.46 -17.64 36.09
C VAL A 248 -7.43 -18.65 37.23
N LYS A 249 -7.27 -18.17 38.47
CA LYS A 249 -7.12 -19.02 39.68
C LYS A 249 -5.99 -20.06 39.58
N ASN A 250 -4.97 -19.80 38.75
CA ASN A 250 -3.86 -20.74 38.48
C ASN A 250 -4.30 -22.10 37.92
N ASP A 251 -5.45 -22.18 37.25
CA ASP A 251 -6.00 -23.42 36.71
C ASP A 251 -6.44 -23.22 35.24
N PRO A 252 -5.86 -23.96 34.28
CA PRO A 252 -6.22 -23.90 32.86
C PRO A 252 -7.70 -24.12 32.57
N LEU A 253 -8.43 -24.85 33.43
CA LEU A 253 -9.87 -25.09 33.26
C LEU A 253 -10.72 -23.81 33.41
N ASN A 254 -10.18 -22.75 34.02
CA ASN A 254 -10.87 -21.48 34.23
C ASN A 254 -10.54 -20.42 33.16
N GLY A 255 -9.73 -20.76 32.15
CA GLY A 255 -9.26 -19.83 31.12
C GLY A 255 -7.96 -19.11 31.49
N VAL A 256 -7.48 -18.30 30.55
CA VAL A 256 -6.19 -17.61 30.64
C VAL A 256 -6.36 -16.12 30.37
N LEU A 257 -5.69 -15.30 31.19
CA LEU A 257 -5.56 -13.86 30.98
C LEU A 257 -4.32 -13.60 30.14
N ILE A 258 -4.51 -13.04 28.95
CA ILE A 258 -3.43 -12.67 28.03
C ILE A 258 -3.33 -11.15 28.04
N THR A 259 -2.12 -10.64 28.27
CA THR A 259 -1.80 -9.21 28.30
C THR A 259 -0.90 -8.86 27.13
N VAL A 260 -1.39 -7.97 26.29
CA VAL A 260 -0.64 -7.35 25.19
C VAL A 260 -0.29 -5.91 25.53
N VAL A 261 0.77 -5.40 24.92
CA VAL A 261 1.26 -4.03 25.09
C VAL A 261 1.58 -3.39 23.75
N ASN A 262 1.52 -2.06 23.71
CA ASN A 262 2.01 -1.22 22.61
C ASN A 262 3.07 -0.27 23.19
N LEU A 263 4.35 -0.58 22.99
CA LEU A 263 5.47 0.08 23.66
C LEU A 263 5.88 1.40 23.01
N ASN A 264 5.52 1.62 21.75
CA ASN A 264 5.78 2.86 21.01
C ASN A 264 4.49 3.63 20.66
N LYS A 265 4.62 4.69 19.86
CA LYS A 265 3.51 5.63 19.57
C LYS A 265 2.62 5.20 18.41
N MET A 266 3.14 4.45 17.44
CA MET A 266 2.30 3.89 16.38
C MET A 266 1.44 2.80 17.01
N VAL A 267 0.16 2.80 16.66
CA VAL A 267 -0.81 1.80 17.09
C VAL A 267 -1.36 1.09 15.87
N MET A 268 -1.65 -0.19 16.01
CA MET A 268 -2.32 -1.03 15.02
C MET A 268 -3.31 -1.96 15.75
N PRO A 269 -4.35 -2.50 15.07
CA PRO A 269 -5.07 -3.67 15.56
C PRO A 269 -4.12 -4.81 15.91
N VAL A 270 -4.52 -5.75 16.75
CA VAL A 270 -3.66 -6.87 17.17
C VAL A 270 -4.26 -8.20 16.72
N VAL A 271 -3.50 -8.97 15.94
CA VAL A 271 -3.81 -10.38 15.64
C VAL A 271 -3.00 -11.23 16.62
N ILE A 272 -3.64 -12.12 17.36
CA ILE A 272 -2.99 -13.00 18.33
C ILE A 272 -3.26 -14.45 17.95
N GLU A 273 -2.23 -15.25 17.79
CA GLU A 273 -2.33 -16.71 17.66
C GLU A 273 -2.03 -17.38 19.01
N ILE A 274 -2.91 -18.29 19.41
CA ILE A 274 -2.83 -19.02 20.68
C ILE A 274 -2.81 -20.51 20.34
N THR A 275 -1.73 -21.19 20.75
CA THR A 275 -1.54 -22.63 20.55
C THR A 275 -1.57 -23.33 21.90
N THR A 276 -2.46 -24.32 22.07
CA THR A 276 -2.53 -25.15 23.29
C THR A 276 -1.46 -26.25 23.27
N LYS A 277 -1.19 -26.88 24.42
CA LYS A 277 -0.28 -28.04 24.50
C LYS A 277 -0.75 -29.26 23.73
N SER A 278 -2.05 -29.39 23.47
CA SER A 278 -2.61 -30.44 22.61
C SER A 278 -2.41 -30.14 21.11
N GLY A 279 -1.98 -28.93 20.76
CA GLY A 279 -1.74 -28.48 19.39
C GLY A 279 -2.93 -27.73 18.75
N ASN A 280 -3.99 -27.43 19.51
CA ASN A 280 -5.10 -26.62 18.99
C ASN A 280 -4.64 -25.18 18.77
N ILE A 281 -4.91 -24.64 17.59
CA ILE A 281 -4.57 -23.26 17.21
C ILE A 281 -5.86 -22.45 17.11
N SER A 282 -5.84 -21.26 17.70
CA SER A 282 -6.92 -20.27 17.60
C SER A 282 -6.33 -18.89 17.35
N ARG A 283 -7.12 -18.01 16.74
CA ARG A 283 -6.74 -16.61 16.53
C ARG A 283 -7.76 -15.68 17.15
N VAL A 284 -7.27 -14.62 17.81
CA VAL A 284 -8.06 -13.54 18.38
C VAL A 284 -7.66 -12.24 17.68
N GLN A 285 -8.66 -11.52 17.17
CA GLN A 285 -8.49 -10.18 16.64
C GLN A 285 -8.92 -9.16 17.69
N LEU A 286 -8.02 -8.29 18.09
CA LEU A 286 -8.34 -7.12 18.91
C LEU A 286 -8.34 -5.86 18.03
N PRO A 287 -9.35 -4.99 18.18
CA PRO A 287 -9.45 -3.79 17.38
C PRO A 287 -8.51 -2.71 17.93
N VAL A 288 -8.18 -1.68 17.15
CA VAL A 288 -7.20 -0.64 17.55
C VAL A 288 -7.68 0.19 18.76
N GLU A 289 -8.98 0.18 19.04
CA GLU A 289 -9.63 0.90 20.12
C GLU A 289 -9.15 0.47 21.51
N ILE A 290 -8.55 -0.72 21.64
CA ILE A 290 -7.94 -1.16 22.91
C ILE A 290 -6.85 -0.19 23.39
N TRP A 291 -6.26 0.60 22.48
CA TRP A 291 -5.20 1.57 22.76
C TRP A 291 -5.70 2.98 23.07
N GLN A 292 -7.02 3.22 23.13
CA GLN A 292 -7.57 4.57 23.34
C GLN A 292 -7.25 5.15 24.72
N ARG A 293 -7.07 4.31 25.73
CA ARG A 293 -6.87 4.75 27.13
C ARG A 293 -5.51 4.36 27.69
N ASP A 294 -5.03 3.18 27.34
CA ASP A 294 -3.87 2.56 27.96
C ASP A 294 -2.98 1.91 26.88
N ALA A 295 -1.69 1.79 27.19
CA ALA A 295 -0.71 1.10 26.35
C ALA A 295 -0.66 -0.41 26.59
N SER A 296 -1.57 -0.93 27.43
CA SER A 296 -1.67 -2.35 27.76
C SER A 296 -3.13 -2.77 27.79
N TRP A 297 -3.39 -3.98 27.28
CA TRP A 297 -4.72 -4.56 27.26
C TRP A 297 -4.68 -6.01 27.71
N THR A 298 -5.52 -6.36 28.67
CA THR A 298 -5.68 -7.74 29.15
C THR A 298 -7.07 -8.25 28.79
N PHE A 299 -7.14 -9.43 28.18
CA PHE A 299 -8.40 -10.11 27.89
C PHE A 299 -8.35 -11.57 28.37
N GLN A 300 -9.51 -12.15 28.65
CA GLN A 300 -9.63 -13.56 28.98
C GLN A 300 -9.87 -14.37 27.71
N TYR A 301 -9.01 -15.34 27.45
CA TYR A 301 -9.22 -16.37 26.43
C TYR A 301 -9.83 -17.62 27.09
N PRO A 302 -10.98 -18.14 26.61
CA PRO A 302 -11.67 -19.27 27.22
C PRO A 302 -11.03 -20.61 26.84
N SER A 303 -9.79 -20.82 27.27
CA SER A 303 -9.14 -22.13 27.21
C SER A 303 -9.63 -23.01 28.36
N THR A 304 -9.69 -24.32 28.13
CA THR A 304 -9.79 -25.35 29.19
C THR A 304 -8.52 -26.20 29.26
N GLU A 305 -7.47 -25.82 28.52
CA GLU A 305 -6.22 -26.57 28.40
C GLU A 305 -5.02 -25.63 28.60
N GLU A 306 -3.87 -26.23 28.89
CA GLU A 306 -2.61 -25.48 28.99
C GLU A 306 -2.22 -24.87 27.64
N ILE A 307 -1.78 -23.61 27.67
CA ILE A 307 -1.23 -22.87 26.53
C ILE A 307 0.25 -23.23 26.35
N ALA A 308 0.63 -23.56 25.12
CA ALA A 308 2.02 -23.77 24.71
C ALA A 308 2.68 -22.47 24.27
N THR A 309 2.02 -21.73 23.37
CA THR A 309 2.52 -20.45 22.83
C THR A 309 1.39 -19.44 22.66
N VAL A 310 1.74 -18.16 22.79
CA VAL A 310 0.92 -17.03 22.37
C VAL A 310 1.82 -16.14 21.52
N LYS A 311 1.39 -15.74 20.32
CA LYS A 311 2.16 -14.91 19.40
C LYS A 311 1.31 -13.76 18.88
N VAL A 312 1.78 -12.51 19.03
CA VAL A 312 1.20 -11.36 18.31
C VAL A 312 1.78 -11.27 16.90
N ASP A 313 0.96 -10.80 15.97
CA ASP A 313 1.28 -10.72 14.54
C ASP A 313 1.89 -12.02 14.00
N PRO A 314 1.15 -13.15 14.05
CA PRO A 314 1.68 -14.46 13.69
C PRO A 314 2.18 -14.53 12.24
N ASP A 315 1.57 -13.75 11.35
CA ASP A 315 1.85 -13.68 9.92
C ASP A 315 2.94 -12.66 9.57
N GLU A 316 3.45 -11.91 10.56
CA GLU A 316 4.45 -10.84 10.40
C GLU A 316 4.01 -9.82 9.34
N ALA A 317 2.74 -9.42 9.47
CA ALA A 317 2.08 -8.48 8.60
C ALA A 317 2.46 -7.04 8.91
N TYR A 318 2.78 -6.73 10.17
CA TYR A 318 2.97 -5.37 10.67
C TYR A 318 4.45 -4.97 10.69
N PRO A 319 4.78 -3.67 10.58
CA PRO A 319 6.14 -3.19 10.61
C PRO A 319 6.64 -3.08 12.06
N ASP A 320 6.49 -4.14 12.84
CA ASP A 320 6.93 -4.18 14.22
C ASP A 320 8.46 -4.12 14.28
N ILE A 321 9.00 -3.16 15.01
CA ILE A 321 10.45 -2.95 15.08
C ILE A 321 11.16 -3.94 16.01
N ASN A 322 10.41 -4.67 16.86
CA ASN A 322 10.97 -5.54 17.88
C ASN A 322 10.21 -6.87 18.00
N THR A 323 10.46 -7.77 17.04
CA THR A 323 9.79 -9.08 17.01
C THR A 323 10.15 -10.03 18.17
N ASP A 324 11.19 -9.72 18.95
CA ASP A 324 11.67 -10.59 20.04
C ASP A 324 10.67 -10.66 21.21
N ASN A 325 9.81 -9.64 21.36
CA ASN A 325 8.78 -9.60 22.40
C ASN A 325 7.40 -10.10 21.90
N ASN A 326 7.30 -10.52 20.63
CA ASN A 326 6.03 -10.90 20.02
C ASN A 326 5.53 -12.26 20.50
N THR A 327 6.39 -13.09 21.08
CA THR A 327 6.06 -14.47 21.45
C THR A 327 6.25 -14.72 22.93
N TRP A 328 5.20 -15.21 23.57
CA TRP A 328 5.29 -15.89 24.84
C TRP A 328 5.25 -17.41 24.60
N GLN A 329 6.13 -18.14 25.30
CA GLN A 329 6.16 -19.59 25.27
C GLN A 329 6.34 -20.13 26.69
N VAL A 330 5.66 -21.23 26.99
CA VAL A 330 5.82 -21.91 28.28
C VAL A 330 7.28 -22.33 28.47
N LYS A 331 7.88 -21.97 29.61
CA LYS A 331 9.22 -22.45 29.98
C LYS A 331 9.11 -23.91 30.40
N ASN A 332 9.93 -24.76 29.79
CA ASN A 332 10.04 -26.18 30.14
C ASN A 332 10.53 -26.39 31.57
#